data_AF-A0AAD6Q1S9-F1
#
_entry.id   AF-A0AAD6Q1S9-F1
#
_cell.length_a   1.000
_cell.length_b   1.000
_cell.length_c   1.000
_cell.angle_alpha   90.00
_cell.angle_beta   90.00
_cell.angle_gamma   90.00
#
_symmetry.space_group_name_H-M   'P 1'
#
loop_
_entity.id
_entity.type
_entity.pdbx_description
1 polymer ?
#
loop_
_entity_poly.entity_id
_entity_poly.type
_entity_poly.pdbx_seq_one_letter_code
_entity_poly.pdbx_strand_id
1 'polypeptide(L)'
;MVARQFIVSHKDSIFDVDYDTDDGLEVFKIQLFSLTSIPPHLQQITGEDDDQVVSDDSDLTGMSNKLKLIKINEEEKEVKLQESIAAVVAQQNEEESIRDVPILGGDDVSDGSDVVHVSNELKELFSSAADLMKSDEELARMLQEEEEALMLQEFAVSEQREEIGQKIRPYISQVQMYEDPVRQEAARKTVPREELEEKALVSLAKVG
;
A
#
# COMPACT_ATOMS: atom_id res chain seq x y z
N MET A 1 -9.54 -1.20 -22.71
CA MET A 1 -9.55 0.17 -22.17
C MET A 1 -11.00 0.62 -22.08
N VAL A 2 -11.60 0.40 -20.92
CA VAL A 2 -12.95 0.89 -20.59
C VAL A 2 -12.79 1.72 -19.31
N ALA A 3 -12.28 2.94 -19.50
CA ALA A 3 -12.24 3.93 -18.43
C ALA A 3 -13.66 4.18 -17.92
N ARG A 4 -13.87 3.89 -16.64
CA ARG A 4 -15.09 4.16 -15.88
C ARG A 4 -14.80 5.17 -14.78
N GLN A 5 -15.74 6.07 -14.59
CA GLN A 5 -15.71 7.07 -13.54
C GLN A 5 -16.42 6.49 -12.30
N PHE A 6 -15.69 6.33 -11.19
CA PHE A 6 -16.22 5.85 -9.92
C PHE A 6 -16.25 6.97 -8.88
N ILE A 7 -17.42 7.19 -8.29
CA ILE A 7 -17.62 8.11 -7.18
C ILE A 7 -17.40 7.32 -5.89
N VAL A 8 -16.25 7.50 -5.22
CA VAL A 8 -15.91 6.79 -3.98
C VAL A 8 -16.19 7.66 -2.77
N SER A 9 -17.14 7.26 -1.94
CA SER A 9 -17.45 7.89 -0.65
C SER A 9 -16.65 7.27 0.50
N HIS A 10 -16.07 8.10 1.37
CA HIS A 10 -15.39 7.66 2.59
C HIS A 10 -15.57 8.69 3.71
N LYS A 11 -16.22 8.26 4.81
CA LYS A 11 -16.66 9.14 5.92
C LYS A 11 -17.54 10.27 5.40
N ASP A 12 -16.98 11.48 5.28
CA ASP A 12 -17.65 12.71 4.82
C ASP A 12 -17.05 13.24 3.50
N SER A 13 -16.07 12.53 2.92
CA SER A 13 -15.41 12.90 1.66
C SER A 13 -15.95 12.07 0.50
N ILE A 14 -16.14 12.72 -0.65
CA ILE A 14 -16.54 12.09 -1.91
C ILE A 14 -15.40 12.35 -2.90
N PHE A 15 -14.87 11.27 -3.48
CA PHE A 15 -13.78 11.30 -4.46
C PHE A 15 -14.33 10.87 -5.81
N ASP A 16 -13.90 11.55 -6.86
CA ASP A 16 -14.23 11.22 -8.24
C ASP A 16 -12.98 10.58 -8.88
N VAL A 17 -13.11 9.34 -9.37
CA VAL A 17 -11.97 8.49 -9.74
C VAL A 17 -12.20 7.87 -11.12
N ASP A 18 -11.57 8.43 -12.14
CA ASP A 18 -11.46 7.78 -13.45
C ASP A 18 -10.50 6.58 -13.36
N TYR A 19 -10.97 5.41 -13.78
CA TYR A 19 -10.28 4.14 -13.62
C TYR A 19 -10.55 3.19 -14.78
N ASP A 20 -9.51 2.58 -15.37
CA ASP A 20 -9.70 1.53 -16.40
C ASP A 20 -9.96 0.18 -15.74
N THR A 21 -11.11 -0.43 -16.02
CA THR A 21 -11.44 -1.74 -15.43
C THR A 21 -10.48 -2.86 -15.87
N ASP A 22 -9.71 -2.65 -16.94
CA ASP A 22 -8.68 -3.58 -17.40
C ASP A 22 -7.43 -3.62 -16.50
N ASP A 23 -7.20 -2.62 -15.62
CA ASP A 23 -6.01 -2.53 -14.75
C ASP A 23 -6.10 -3.42 -13.49
N GLY A 24 -7.28 -3.94 -13.14
CA GLY A 24 -7.50 -4.90 -12.04
C GLY A 24 -7.58 -4.29 -10.63
N LEU A 25 -8.40 -4.87 -9.75
CA LEU A 25 -8.81 -4.34 -8.44
C LEU A 25 -7.65 -3.95 -7.50
N GLU A 26 -6.48 -4.58 -7.65
CA GLU A 26 -5.27 -4.23 -6.90
C GLU A 26 -4.79 -2.81 -7.21
N VAL A 27 -4.80 -2.40 -8.49
CA VAL A 27 -4.40 -1.05 -8.91
C VAL A 27 -5.42 -0.01 -8.43
N PHE A 28 -6.72 -0.33 -8.49
CA PHE A 28 -7.78 0.52 -7.92
C PHE A 28 -7.58 0.77 -6.42
N LYS A 29 -7.22 -0.27 -5.65
CA LYS A 29 -6.92 -0.13 -4.21
C LYS A 29 -5.68 0.75 -3.95
N ILE A 30 -4.65 0.66 -4.79
CA ILE A 30 -3.47 1.54 -4.68
C ILE A 30 -3.85 2.99 -5.00
N GLN A 31 -4.61 3.24 -6.06
CA GLN A 31 -5.11 4.57 -6.41
C GLN A 31 -5.93 5.17 -5.26
N LEU A 32 -6.77 4.36 -4.62
CA LEU A 32 -7.61 4.78 -3.51
C LEU A 32 -6.83 5.01 -2.20
N PHE A 33 -5.68 4.36 -2.01
CA PHE A 33 -4.76 4.67 -0.90
C PHE A 33 -4.20 6.10 -1.02
N SER A 34 -3.83 6.53 -2.23
CA SER A 34 -3.35 7.90 -2.49
C SER A 34 -4.39 8.99 -2.14
N LEU A 35 -5.68 8.66 -2.24
CA LEU A 35 -6.79 9.59 -1.96
C LEU A 35 -7.28 9.55 -0.50
N THR A 36 -7.21 8.38 0.15
CA THR A 36 -7.85 8.15 1.47
C THR A 36 -6.89 7.82 2.60
N SER A 37 -5.62 7.58 2.29
CA SER A 37 -4.57 7.09 3.19
C SER A 37 -4.92 5.78 3.92
N ILE A 38 -5.88 4.98 3.42
CA ILE A 38 -6.20 3.65 3.96
C ILE A 38 -5.37 2.60 3.21
N PRO A 39 -4.52 1.80 3.89
CA PRO A 39 -3.72 0.77 3.23
C PRO A 39 -4.57 -0.27 2.50
N PRO A 40 -4.14 -0.79 1.32
CA PRO A 40 -4.97 -1.63 0.44
C PRO A 40 -5.46 -2.94 1.06
N HIS A 41 -4.81 -3.44 2.13
CA HIS A 41 -5.22 -4.64 2.87
C HIS A 41 -6.36 -4.41 3.89
N LEU A 42 -6.62 -3.14 4.26
CA LEU A 42 -7.73 -2.71 5.14
C LEU A 42 -8.88 -2.06 4.36
N GLN A 43 -8.72 -1.83 3.06
CA GLN A 43 -9.76 -1.30 2.19
C GLN A 43 -10.81 -2.38 1.90
N GLN A 44 -12.04 -2.15 2.36
CA GLN A 44 -13.21 -2.86 1.86
C GLN A 44 -14.03 -1.90 1.01
N ILE A 45 -14.11 -2.19 -0.28
CA ILE A 45 -14.92 -1.43 -1.21
C ILE A 45 -16.29 -2.11 -1.25
N THR A 46 -17.34 -1.30 -1.23
CA THR A 46 -18.76 -1.72 -1.31
C THR A 46 -19.49 -0.85 -2.32
N GLY A 47 -20.50 -1.37 -3.03
CA GLY A 47 -21.41 -0.52 -3.80
C GLY A 47 -22.27 0.34 -2.87
N GLU A 48 -22.48 1.63 -3.17
CA GLU A 48 -23.31 2.51 -2.33
C GLU A 48 -24.79 2.10 -2.37
N ASP A 49 -25.27 1.67 -3.53
CA ASP A 49 -26.69 1.36 -3.75
C ASP A 49 -27.06 -0.10 -3.35
N ASP A 50 -26.14 -1.04 -3.48
CA ASP A 50 -26.38 -2.49 -3.28
C ASP A 50 -25.71 -3.09 -2.02
N ASP A 51 -24.88 -2.33 -1.29
CA ASP A 51 -24.00 -2.78 -0.17
C ASP A 51 -23.10 -3.99 -0.52
N GLN A 52 -23.01 -4.40 -1.79
CA GLN A 52 -22.25 -5.55 -2.27
C GLN A 52 -20.74 -5.29 -2.15
N VAL A 53 -20.02 -6.23 -1.52
CA VAL A 53 -18.56 -6.16 -1.32
C VAL A 53 -17.83 -6.51 -2.61
N VAL A 54 -16.94 -5.62 -3.07
CA VAL A 54 -16.06 -5.86 -4.21
C VAL A 54 -14.94 -6.82 -3.81
N SER A 55 -14.95 -8.03 -4.36
CA SER A 55 -13.94 -9.06 -4.07
C SER A 55 -12.98 -9.27 -5.24
N ASP A 56 -13.52 -9.34 -6.46
CA ASP A 56 -12.78 -9.65 -7.69
C ASP A 56 -12.98 -8.58 -8.79
N ASP A 57 -12.10 -8.59 -9.79
CA ASP A 57 -12.15 -7.66 -10.94
C ASP A 57 -13.48 -7.72 -11.72
N SER A 58 -14.11 -8.88 -11.75
CA SER A 58 -15.42 -9.07 -12.40
C SER A 58 -16.49 -8.20 -11.74
N ASP A 59 -16.44 -8.04 -10.41
CA ASP A 59 -17.40 -7.23 -9.66
C ASP A 59 -17.32 -5.76 -10.11
N LEU A 60 -16.10 -5.20 -10.25
CA LEU A 60 -15.88 -3.81 -10.72
C LEU A 60 -16.53 -3.52 -12.08
N THR A 61 -16.63 -4.52 -12.96
CA THR A 61 -17.29 -4.37 -14.26
C THR A 61 -18.82 -4.42 -14.17
N GLY A 62 -19.38 -5.07 -13.14
CA GLY A 62 -20.82 -5.31 -12.99
C GLY A 62 -21.56 -4.33 -12.07
N MET A 63 -20.86 -3.71 -11.12
CA MET A 63 -21.47 -2.85 -10.08
C MET A 63 -21.76 -1.41 -10.51
N SER A 64 -22.49 -0.69 -9.65
CA SER A 64 -22.78 0.73 -9.84
C SER A 64 -21.51 1.60 -9.74
N ASN A 65 -21.51 2.72 -10.43
CA ASN A 65 -20.41 3.70 -10.43
C ASN A 65 -20.23 4.41 -9.08
N LYS A 66 -21.05 4.11 -8.07
CA LYS A 66 -20.97 4.71 -6.74
C LYS A 66 -20.46 3.67 -5.76
N LEU A 67 -19.28 3.93 -5.25
CA LEU A 67 -18.60 3.05 -4.32
C LEU A 67 -18.48 3.73 -2.96
N LYS A 68 -18.38 2.91 -1.93
CA LYS A 68 -18.21 3.30 -0.54
C LYS A 68 -17.03 2.52 0.02
N LEU A 69 -16.03 3.25 0.50
CA LEU A 69 -14.88 2.66 1.14
C LEU A 69 -15.11 2.56 2.65
N ILE A 70 -14.98 1.35 3.16
CA ILE A 70 -15.03 1.02 4.57
C ILE A 70 -13.62 0.58 4.98
N LYS A 71 -13.05 1.22 6.01
CA LYS A 71 -11.83 0.72 6.66
C LYS A 71 -12.21 -0.43 7.58
N ILE A 72 -11.81 -1.66 7.26
CA ILE A 72 -11.92 -2.77 8.21
C ILE A 72 -10.86 -2.56 9.32
N ASN A 73 -11.28 -2.64 10.59
CA ASN A 73 -10.35 -2.84 11.70
C ASN A 73 -10.02 -4.35 11.78
N GLU A 74 -8.75 -4.72 11.96
CA GLU A 74 -8.31 -6.13 11.79
C GLU A 74 -9.08 -7.14 12.67
N GLU A 75 -9.59 -6.68 13.82
CA GLU A 75 -10.41 -7.43 14.76
C GLU A 75 -11.75 -7.96 14.17
N GLU A 76 -12.30 -7.35 13.11
CA GLU A 76 -13.58 -7.78 12.53
C GLU A 76 -13.47 -8.94 11.52
N LYS A 77 -12.28 -9.23 10.98
CA LYS A 77 -12.12 -10.28 9.95
C LYS A 77 -12.33 -11.69 10.51
N GLU A 78 -11.93 -11.96 11.76
CA GLU A 78 -12.06 -13.31 12.33
C GLU A 78 -13.52 -13.71 12.60
N VAL A 79 -14.39 -12.76 12.96
CA VAL A 79 -15.80 -13.05 13.30
C VAL A 79 -16.62 -13.36 12.05
N LYS A 80 -16.51 -12.54 10.99
CA LYS A 80 -17.26 -12.73 9.74
C LYS A 80 -16.85 -14.00 8.97
N LEU A 81 -15.58 -14.42 9.08
CA LEU A 81 -15.13 -15.67 8.45
C LEU A 81 -15.77 -16.91 9.08
N GLN A 82 -16.00 -16.91 10.41
CA GLN A 82 -16.61 -18.05 11.11
C GLN A 82 -18.13 -18.13 10.89
N GLU A 83 -18.81 -16.98 10.84
CA GLU A 83 -20.26 -16.93 10.61
C GLU A 83 -20.64 -17.32 9.17
N SER A 84 -19.86 -16.89 8.17
CA SER A 84 -20.05 -17.28 6.77
C SER A 84 -19.82 -18.79 6.53
N ILE A 85 -18.83 -19.41 7.18
CA ILE A 85 -18.62 -20.86 7.10
C ILE A 85 -19.83 -21.64 7.66
N ALA A 86 -20.47 -21.14 8.72
CA ALA A 86 -21.65 -21.78 9.29
C ALA A 86 -22.89 -21.66 8.37
N ALA A 87 -23.05 -20.54 7.66
CA ALA A 87 -24.18 -20.31 6.76
C ALA A 87 -24.09 -21.14 5.46
N VAL A 88 -22.91 -21.25 4.85
CA VAL A 88 -22.70 -21.95 3.56
C VAL A 88 -23.02 -23.44 3.64
N VAL A 89 -22.85 -24.07 4.80
CA VAL A 89 -23.18 -25.50 5.01
C VAL A 89 -24.69 -25.78 4.97
N ALA A 90 -25.55 -24.75 5.10
CA ALA A 90 -27.00 -24.92 5.23
C ALA A 90 -27.81 -24.75 3.93
N GLN A 91 -27.22 -24.26 2.83
CA GLN A 91 -27.97 -23.75 1.66
C GLN A 91 -27.75 -24.50 0.33
N GLN A 92 -27.04 -25.63 0.33
CA GLN A 92 -26.98 -26.50 -0.85
C GLN A 92 -28.23 -27.40 -0.96
N ASN A 93 -29.36 -26.84 -1.42
CA ASN A 93 -30.50 -27.58 -2.00
C ASN A 93 -31.47 -26.64 -2.73
N GLU A 94 -31.94 -27.06 -3.92
CA GLU A 94 -33.02 -26.46 -4.75
C GLU A 94 -32.76 -25.07 -5.38
N GLU A 95 -33.29 -24.69 -6.55
CA GLU A 95 -33.46 -25.39 -7.84
C GLU A 95 -33.67 -24.33 -8.96
N GLU A 96 -33.80 -24.72 -10.23
CA GLU A 96 -33.85 -23.82 -11.41
C GLU A 96 -35.17 -22.99 -11.56
N SER A 97 -35.12 -21.76 -12.15
CA SER A 97 -36.16 -21.32 -13.13
C SER A 97 -35.92 -20.00 -13.92
N ILE A 98 -35.89 -20.19 -15.23
CA ILE A 98 -36.07 -19.33 -16.44
C ILE A 98 -37.10 -18.16 -16.37
N ARG A 99 -36.86 -17.00 -17.04
CA ARG A 99 -37.75 -16.35 -18.09
C ARG A 99 -37.39 -14.90 -18.57
N ASP A 100 -36.95 -14.82 -19.84
CA ASP A 100 -37.40 -13.98 -20.99
C ASP A 100 -37.65 -12.42 -20.97
N VAL A 101 -36.80 -11.67 -21.74
CA VAL A 101 -37.12 -10.72 -22.88
C VAL A 101 -37.82 -9.34 -22.56
N PRO A 102 -37.74 -8.19 -23.34
CA PRO A 102 -36.92 -7.74 -24.52
C PRO A 102 -36.22 -6.33 -24.48
N ILE A 103 -35.17 -6.18 -25.32
CA ILE A 103 -34.80 -5.12 -26.31
C ILE A 103 -35.44 -3.69 -26.28
N LEU A 104 -34.58 -2.64 -26.19
CA LEU A 104 -34.52 -1.35 -26.97
C LEU A 104 -33.15 -0.64 -26.71
N GLY A 105 -32.63 0.34 -27.48
CA GLY A 105 -32.90 0.74 -28.89
C GLY A 105 -32.80 2.26 -29.27
N GLY A 106 -31.63 2.78 -29.69
CA GLY A 106 -31.50 4.03 -30.51
C GLY A 106 -30.49 5.15 -30.10
N ASP A 107 -29.40 5.27 -30.87
CA ASP A 107 -28.72 6.43 -31.55
C ASP A 107 -28.55 7.89 -30.99
N ASP A 108 -27.48 8.52 -31.54
CA ASP A 108 -27.22 9.96 -31.87
C ASP A 108 -26.32 10.92 -31.02
N VAL A 109 -25.03 10.96 -31.43
CA VAL A 109 -24.08 12.06 -31.80
C VAL A 109 -24.40 13.56 -31.51
N SER A 110 -23.30 14.36 -31.32
CA SER A 110 -23.11 15.82 -31.65
C SER A 110 -22.98 16.77 -30.44
N ASP A 111 -22.21 17.89 -30.39
CA ASP A 111 -20.97 18.41 -31.05
C ASP A 111 -20.55 19.73 -30.30
N GLY A 112 -19.30 20.17 -30.43
CA GLY A 112 -18.97 21.62 -30.52
C GLY A 112 -18.61 22.47 -29.28
N SER A 113 -17.32 22.89 -29.22
CA SER A 113 -16.79 24.19 -28.70
C SER A 113 -17.01 24.60 -27.23
N ASP A 114 -16.02 25.17 -26.51
CA ASP A 114 -15.40 26.49 -26.79
C ASP A 114 -14.05 26.71 -26.08
N VAL A 115 -13.24 27.67 -26.57
CA VAL A 115 -11.81 27.83 -26.18
C VAL A 115 -11.42 29.28 -25.84
N VAL A 116 -11.56 29.73 -24.58
CA VAL A 116 -10.89 30.97 -24.10
C VAL A 116 -10.67 30.97 -22.57
N HIS A 117 -9.44 30.80 -22.05
CA HIS A 117 -9.02 31.37 -20.72
C HIS A 117 -7.49 31.36 -20.38
N VAL A 118 -6.60 31.06 -21.33
CA VAL A 118 -5.19 30.61 -21.13
C VAL A 118 -4.20 31.59 -20.43
N SER A 119 -4.55 32.86 -20.19
CA SER A 119 -3.54 33.88 -19.83
C SER A 119 -3.07 33.91 -18.37
N ASN A 120 -3.82 33.36 -17.41
CA ASN A 120 -3.39 33.30 -16.00
C ASN A 120 -2.73 31.95 -15.64
N GLU A 121 -3.22 30.86 -16.21
CA GLU A 121 -2.68 29.49 -16.04
C GLU A 121 -1.20 29.41 -16.44
N LEU A 122 -0.82 30.12 -17.51
CA LEU A 122 0.57 30.23 -17.95
C LEU A 122 1.54 30.69 -16.85
N LYS A 123 1.09 31.41 -15.83
CA LYS A 123 1.95 31.88 -14.74
C LYS A 123 2.12 30.85 -13.62
N GLU A 124 1.11 30.03 -13.35
CA GLU A 124 1.23 28.87 -12.45
C GLU A 124 2.07 27.77 -13.10
N LEU A 125 1.94 27.56 -14.42
CA LEU A 125 2.75 26.61 -15.17
C LEU A 125 4.26 26.88 -15.08
N PHE A 126 4.71 28.14 -15.00
CA PHE A 126 6.12 28.46 -14.75
C PHE A 126 6.57 28.19 -13.30
N SER A 127 5.64 28.16 -12.33
CA SER A 127 5.93 27.78 -10.96
C SER A 127 6.02 26.25 -10.82
N SER A 128 5.08 25.51 -11.39
CA SER A 128 5.13 24.04 -11.39
C SER A 128 6.28 23.50 -12.25
N ALA A 129 6.65 24.19 -13.33
CA ALA A 129 7.86 23.86 -14.08
C ALA A 129 9.16 24.04 -13.26
N ALA A 130 9.18 24.93 -12.26
CA ALA A 130 10.33 25.05 -11.35
C ALA A 130 10.41 23.87 -10.36
N ASP A 131 9.28 23.34 -9.91
CA ASP A 131 9.24 22.08 -9.15
C ASP A 131 9.61 20.86 -10.02
N LEU A 132 9.23 20.86 -11.30
CA LEU A 132 9.65 19.88 -12.31
C LEU A 132 11.15 20.04 -12.72
N MET A 133 11.82 21.11 -12.27
CA MET A 133 13.24 21.37 -12.53
C MET A 133 14.16 20.99 -11.37
N LYS A 134 13.64 20.49 -10.25
CA LYS A 134 14.44 19.67 -9.33
C LYS A 134 14.98 18.49 -10.13
N SER A 135 16.28 18.22 -10.03
CA SER A 135 16.82 16.99 -10.64
C SER A 135 16.14 15.78 -9.98
N ASP A 136 15.89 14.69 -10.72
CA ASP A 136 15.38 13.43 -10.15
C ASP A 136 16.19 12.98 -8.92
N GLU A 137 17.50 13.27 -8.93
CA GLU A 137 18.46 13.04 -7.84
C GLU A 137 18.22 13.93 -6.61
N GLU A 138 17.74 15.17 -6.78
CA GLU A 138 17.35 16.06 -5.68
C GLU A 138 15.98 15.68 -5.10
N LEU A 139 15.06 15.22 -5.95
CA LEU A 139 13.78 14.66 -5.52
C LEU A 139 13.97 13.35 -4.74
N ALA A 140 14.82 12.45 -5.24
CA ALA A 140 15.17 11.20 -4.56
C ALA A 140 15.79 11.44 -3.18
N ARG A 141 16.73 12.41 -3.07
CA ARG A 141 17.30 12.80 -1.76
C ARG A 141 16.26 13.41 -0.82
N MET A 142 15.35 14.25 -1.32
CA MET A 142 14.25 14.81 -0.51
C MET A 142 13.33 13.72 0.06
N LEU A 143 12.93 12.75 -0.78
CA LEU A 143 12.09 11.63 -0.34
C LEU A 143 12.82 10.73 0.66
N GLN A 144 14.10 10.42 0.43
CA GLN A 144 14.89 9.63 1.37
C GLN A 144 15.05 10.34 2.74
N GLU A 145 15.33 11.65 2.75
CA GLU A 145 15.43 12.43 3.99
C GLU A 145 14.09 12.48 4.75
N GLU A 146 12.95 12.55 4.04
CA GLU A 146 11.60 12.49 4.64
C GLU A 146 11.29 11.10 5.24
N GLU A 147 11.58 10.02 4.51
CA GLU A 147 11.39 8.64 4.99
C GLU A 147 12.27 8.33 6.21
N GLU A 148 13.55 8.73 6.20
CA GLU A 148 14.46 8.56 7.35
C GLU A 148 13.98 9.35 8.59
N ALA A 149 13.42 10.56 8.40
CA ALA A 149 12.85 11.36 9.47
C ALA A 149 11.58 10.73 10.07
N LEU A 150 10.67 10.22 9.23
CA LEU A 150 9.45 9.53 9.67
C LEU A 150 9.77 8.22 10.41
N MET A 151 10.72 7.43 9.91
CA MET A 151 11.20 6.21 10.59
C MET A 151 11.73 6.53 12.00
N LEU A 152 12.50 7.62 12.16
CA LEU A 152 13.02 8.05 13.45
C LEU A 152 11.90 8.53 14.39
N GLN A 153 10.86 9.18 13.86
CA GLN A 153 9.67 9.56 14.62
C GLN A 153 8.89 8.33 15.10
N GLU A 154 8.65 7.34 14.25
CA GLU A 154 7.97 6.09 14.63
C GLU A 154 8.72 5.35 15.75
N PHE A 155 10.05 5.22 15.61
CA PHE A 155 10.90 4.64 16.65
C PHE A 155 10.80 5.39 17.99
N ALA A 156 10.66 6.72 17.97
CA ALA A 156 10.50 7.55 19.16
C ALA A 156 9.09 7.46 19.78
N VAL A 157 8.04 7.27 18.98
CA VAL A 157 6.63 7.29 19.39
C VAL A 157 6.10 5.91 19.82
N SER A 158 6.70 4.81 19.35
CA SER A 158 6.22 3.44 19.65
C SER A 158 6.06 3.17 21.16
N GLU A 159 4.82 2.96 21.62
CA GLU A 159 4.51 2.67 23.04
C GLU A 159 5.18 1.38 23.52
N GLN A 160 5.39 0.42 22.62
CA GLN A 160 6.10 -0.84 22.87
C GLN A 160 7.60 -0.67 23.15
N ARG A 161 8.18 0.53 22.95
CA ARG A 161 9.60 0.83 23.19
C ARG A 161 10.05 0.50 24.61
N GLU A 162 9.17 0.66 25.61
CA GLU A 162 9.50 0.30 27.00
C GLU A 162 9.56 -1.22 27.20
N GLU A 163 8.63 -1.98 26.64
CA GLU A 163 8.61 -3.45 26.74
C GLU A 163 9.77 -4.10 25.97
N ILE A 164 10.00 -3.65 24.74
CA ILE A 164 11.11 -4.09 23.89
C ILE A 164 12.44 -3.70 24.55
N GLY A 165 12.52 -2.47 25.08
CA GLY A 165 13.68 -2.01 25.84
C GLY A 165 13.97 -2.87 27.08
N GLN A 166 12.95 -3.25 27.85
CA GLN A 166 13.10 -4.15 29.00
C GLN A 166 13.60 -5.54 28.58
N LYS A 167 13.07 -6.10 27.49
CA LYS A 167 13.52 -7.40 26.93
C LYS A 167 14.98 -7.35 26.42
N ILE A 168 15.41 -6.24 25.81
CA ILE A 168 16.72 -6.11 25.15
C ILE A 168 17.85 -5.66 26.10
N ARG A 169 17.57 -4.85 27.14
CA ARG A 169 18.54 -4.39 28.16
C ARG A 169 19.51 -5.47 28.71
N PRO A 170 19.07 -6.68 29.11
CA PRO A 170 20.00 -7.71 29.58
C PRO A 170 20.97 -8.20 28.49
N TYR A 171 20.53 -8.24 27.23
CA TYR A 171 21.37 -8.65 26.10
C TYR A 171 22.34 -7.55 25.66
N ILE A 172 21.95 -6.26 25.73
CA ILE A 172 22.89 -5.13 25.54
C ILE A 172 24.08 -5.26 26.50
N SER A 173 23.81 -5.59 27.76
CA SER A 173 24.86 -5.79 28.77
C SER A 173 25.82 -6.95 28.43
N GLN A 174 25.35 -7.95 27.68
CA GLN A 174 26.20 -9.05 27.19
C GLN A 174 27.05 -8.60 25.99
N VAL A 175 26.45 -7.89 25.02
CA VAL A 175 27.16 -7.37 23.84
C VAL A 175 28.25 -6.37 24.24
N GLN A 176 27.98 -5.48 25.20
CA GLN A 176 28.95 -4.52 25.74
C GLN A 176 30.21 -5.18 26.33
N MET A 177 30.14 -6.43 26.80
CA MET A 177 31.34 -7.16 27.25
C MET A 177 32.31 -7.52 26.11
N TYR A 178 31.82 -7.57 24.86
CA TYR A 178 32.61 -7.82 23.66
C TYR A 178 33.07 -6.53 22.97
N GLU A 179 32.44 -5.39 23.26
CA GLU A 179 32.83 -4.06 22.76
C GLU A 179 34.01 -3.44 23.55
N ASP A 180 34.37 -4.00 24.71
CA ASP A 180 35.51 -3.55 25.52
C ASP A 180 36.85 -3.72 24.76
N PRO A 181 37.55 -2.63 24.42
CA PRO A 181 38.78 -2.69 23.62
C PRO A 181 39.92 -3.41 24.35
N VAL A 182 39.97 -3.36 25.69
CA VAL A 182 41.01 -4.02 26.49
C VAL A 182 40.82 -5.54 26.44
N ARG A 183 39.57 -6.01 26.52
CA ARG A 183 39.23 -7.43 26.36
C ARG A 183 39.49 -7.92 24.94
N GLN A 184 39.14 -7.12 23.92
CA GLN A 184 39.45 -7.45 22.53
C GLN A 184 40.96 -7.56 22.29
N GLU A 185 41.77 -6.63 22.80
CA GLU A 185 43.22 -6.70 22.69
C GLU A 185 43.83 -7.89 23.45
N ALA A 186 43.33 -8.21 24.64
CA ALA A 186 43.76 -9.38 25.38
C ALA A 186 43.45 -10.67 24.61
N ALA A 187 42.23 -10.80 24.07
CA ALA A 187 41.84 -11.93 23.22
C ALA A 187 42.74 -12.03 21.97
N ARG A 188 42.99 -10.92 21.27
CA ARG A 188 43.89 -10.85 20.10
C ARG A 188 45.32 -11.32 20.42
N LYS A 189 45.81 -11.11 21.64
CA LYS A 189 47.13 -11.58 22.11
C LYS A 189 47.16 -13.08 22.44
N THR A 190 46.01 -13.70 22.69
CA THR A 190 45.89 -15.14 23.00
C THR A 190 45.55 -16.02 21.80
N VAL A 191 45.03 -15.44 20.72
CA VAL A 191 44.61 -16.17 19.52
C VAL A 191 45.76 -16.19 18.48
N PRO A 192 46.09 -17.35 17.86
CA PRO A 192 47.08 -17.45 16.79
C PRO A 192 46.54 -16.82 15.49
N ARG A 193 46.53 -15.48 15.45
CA ARG A 193 45.96 -14.69 14.35
C ARG A 193 46.66 -14.95 13.01
N GLU A 194 47.98 -15.07 13.03
CA GLU A 194 48.82 -15.28 11.84
C GLU A 194 48.43 -16.56 11.08
N GLU A 195 48.25 -17.68 11.80
CA GLU A 195 47.77 -18.93 11.19
C GLU A 195 46.34 -18.83 10.64
N LEU A 196 45.47 -18.05 11.29
CA LEU A 196 44.08 -17.86 10.85
C LEU A 196 44.02 -16.98 9.59
N GLU A 197 44.87 -15.96 9.50
CA GLU A 197 45.02 -15.11 8.31
C GLU A 197 45.62 -15.90 7.13
N GLU A 198 46.65 -16.72 7.36
CA GLU A 198 47.20 -17.62 6.33
C GLU A 198 46.11 -18.58 5.80
N LYS A 199 45.37 -19.24 6.70
CA LYS A 199 44.26 -20.15 6.31
C LYS A 199 43.16 -19.40 5.57
N ALA A 200 42.81 -18.17 5.98
CA ALA A 200 41.81 -17.35 5.29
C ALA A 200 42.27 -16.94 3.87
N LEU A 201 43.54 -16.57 3.69
CA LEU A 201 44.12 -16.28 2.38
C LEU A 201 44.11 -17.50 1.46
N VAL A 202 44.48 -18.68 1.97
CA VAL A 202 44.43 -19.96 1.23
C VAL A 202 42.99 -20.32 0.87
N SER A 203 42.02 -20.10 1.76
CA SER A 203 40.60 -20.30 1.48
C SER A 203 40.08 -19.32 0.41
N LEU A 204 40.43 -18.04 0.48
CA LEU A 204 40.01 -17.03 -0.51
C LEU A 204 40.59 -17.35 -1.90
N ALA A 205 41.88 -17.71 -1.97
CA ALA A 205 42.55 -18.09 -3.20
C ALA A 205 42.04 -19.41 -3.82
N LYS A 206 41.24 -20.19 -3.09
CA LYS A 206 40.58 -21.42 -3.57
C LYS A 206 39.17 -21.18 -4.13
N VAL A 207 38.62 -19.98 -3.94
CA VAL A 207 37.25 -19.60 -4.37
C VAL A 207 37.25 -18.80 -5.68
N GLY A 208 38.43 -18.38 -6.18
CA GLY A 208 38.63 -17.84 -7.53
C GLY A 208 39.09 -18.89 -8.53
#